data_AF-A0A5E4JX79-F1
#
_entry.id   AF-A0A5E4JX79-F1
#
_cell.length_a   1.000
_cell.length_b   1.000
_cell.length_c   1.000
_cell.angle_alpha   90.00
_cell.angle_beta   90.00
_cell.angle_gamma   90.00
#
_symmetry.space_group_name_H-M   'P 1'
#
loop_
_entity.id
_entity.type
_entity.pdbx_description
1 polymer ?
#
loop_
_entity_poly.entity_id
_entity_poly.type
_entity_poly.pdbx_seq_one_letter_code
_entity_poly.pdbx_strand_id
1 'polypeptide(L)'
;MTMYSASAQSAVPPSGSVDTQTFDKILEPVWKVYSFVKYVATAVAAIFLVFAGISYMISGNDMMKRENAKHTIAYVVVGLIVIWAAPFVVQMFAA
;
A
#
# COMPACT_ATOMS: atom_id res chain seq x y z
N MET A 1 -8.55 35.78 51.33
CA MET A 1 -9.12 34.55 50.72
C MET A 1 -9.41 34.84 49.26
N THR A 2 -8.36 34.87 48.44
CA THR A 2 -8.41 35.20 47.01
C THR A 2 -7.83 34.02 46.25
N MET A 3 -8.69 33.09 45.89
CA MET A 3 -8.40 31.98 45.00
C MET A 3 -9.44 31.99 43.88
N TYR A 4 -9.23 32.87 42.90
CA TYR A 4 -9.88 32.81 41.59
C TYR A 4 -8.80 33.09 40.54
N SER A 5 -8.03 32.06 40.23
CA SER A 5 -7.22 32.01 39.01
C SER A 5 -7.45 30.67 38.32
N ALA A 6 -8.71 30.41 37.98
CA ALA A 6 -9.14 29.32 37.13
C ALA A 6 -9.83 29.92 35.91
N SER A 7 -9.06 30.28 34.87
CA SER A 7 -9.57 30.47 33.50
C SER A 7 -8.53 30.86 32.45
N ALA A 8 -7.28 31.19 32.79
CA ALA A 8 -6.32 31.65 31.77
C ALA A 8 -5.40 30.55 31.20
N GLN A 9 -5.63 29.28 31.50
CA GLN A 9 -4.88 28.16 30.92
C GLN A 9 -5.63 27.53 29.74
N SER A 10 -6.12 28.38 28.84
CA SER A 10 -6.82 27.99 27.62
C SER A 10 -6.38 28.91 26.49
N ALA A 11 -5.16 28.71 25.94
CA ALA A 11 -4.77 29.33 24.66
C ALA A 11 -3.46 28.81 24.03
N VAL A 12 -2.67 27.94 24.66
CA VAL A 12 -1.48 27.39 23.99
C VAL A 12 -1.51 25.87 24.08
N PRO A 13 -1.91 25.14 23.02
CA PRO A 13 -1.72 23.70 22.98
C PRO A 13 -0.21 23.39 23.05
N PRO A 14 0.21 22.34 23.78
CA PRO A 14 1.60 21.90 23.79
C PRO A 14 2.01 21.55 22.36
N SER A 15 2.90 22.36 21.79
CA SER A 15 3.36 22.39 20.40
C SER A 15 4.20 21.17 19.98
N GLY A 16 4.00 20.01 20.61
CA GLY A 16 4.62 18.73 20.25
C GLY A 16 3.61 17.61 20.02
N SER A 17 2.30 17.89 20.04
CA SER A 17 1.24 16.87 19.93
C SER A 17 0.25 17.10 18.78
N VAL A 18 0.26 18.28 18.16
CA VAL A 18 -0.72 18.67 17.13
C VAL A 18 -0.29 18.22 15.73
N ASP A 19 1.01 18.15 15.44
CA ASP A 19 1.51 17.80 14.10
C ASP A 19 1.30 16.32 13.78
N THR A 20 1.70 15.41 14.67
CA THR A 20 1.61 13.96 14.42
C THR A 20 0.16 13.48 14.39
N GLN A 21 -0.68 13.93 15.32
CA GLN A 21 -2.09 13.53 15.37
C GLN A 21 -2.92 14.06 14.19
N THR A 22 -2.56 15.22 13.63
CA THR A 22 -3.21 15.74 12.42
C THR A 22 -2.73 15.00 11.18
N PHE A 23 -1.44 14.65 11.14
CA PHE A 23 -0.83 13.86 10.07
C PHE A 23 -1.40 12.42 10.02
N ASP A 24 -1.60 11.78 11.16
CA ASP A 24 -2.19 10.43 11.21
C ASP A 24 -3.62 10.40 10.66
N LYS A 25 -4.41 11.44 10.96
CA LYS A 25 -5.79 11.56 10.48
C LYS A 25 -5.91 11.75 8.97
N ILE A 26 -4.95 12.42 8.34
CA ILE A 26 -4.94 12.56 6.87
C ILE A 26 -4.43 11.30 6.17
N LEU A 27 -3.63 10.47 6.86
CA LEU A 27 -3.12 9.21 6.32
C LEU A 27 -4.09 8.04 6.50
N GLU A 28 -4.97 8.07 7.50
CA GLU A 28 -5.95 7.00 7.76
C GLU A 28 -6.76 6.58 6.52
N PRO A 29 -7.32 7.50 5.70
CA PRO A 29 -8.05 7.12 4.49
C PRO A 29 -7.13 6.47 3.45
N VAL A 30 -5.89 6.94 3.34
CA VAL A 30 -4.90 6.43 2.38
C VAL A 30 -4.55 4.99 2.72
N TRP A 31 -4.29 4.67 3.99
CA TRP A 31 -3.99 3.31 4.44
C TRP A 31 -5.15 2.34 4.23
N LYS A 32 -6.38 2.83 4.38
CA LYS A 32 -7.59 2.03 4.14
C LYS A 32 -7.76 1.69 2.67
N VAL A 33 -7.58 2.67 1.77
CA VAL A 33 -7.61 2.45 0.32
C VAL A 33 -6.46 1.55 -0.11
N TYR A 34 -5.24 1.80 0.36
CA TYR A 34 -4.07 0.98 0.05
C TYR A 34 -4.29 -0.48 0.46
N SER A 35 -4.76 -0.73 1.69
CA SER A 35 -5.03 -2.09 2.16
C SER A 35 -6.08 -2.79 1.30
N PHE A 36 -7.17 -2.11 0.95
CA PHE A 36 -8.19 -2.65 0.08
C PHE A 36 -7.64 -3.01 -1.31
N VAL A 37 -6.93 -2.07 -1.94
CA VAL A 37 -6.29 -2.27 -3.25
C VAL A 37 -5.28 -3.41 -3.19
N LYS A 38 -4.47 -3.49 -2.13
CA LYS A 38 -3.50 -4.58 -1.93
C LYS A 38 -4.18 -5.95 -1.93
N TYR A 39 -5.26 -6.13 -1.16
CA TYR A 39 -5.97 -7.41 -1.12
C TYR A 39 -6.60 -7.78 -2.47
N VAL A 40 -7.31 -6.83 -3.10
CA VAL A 40 -7.95 -7.07 -4.40
C VAL A 40 -6.90 -7.37 -5.47
N ALA A 41 -5.85 -6.57 -5.55
CA ALA A 41 -4.79 -6.75 -6.53
C ALA A 41 -4.02 -8.07 -6.31
N THR A 42 -3.79 -8.47 -5.07
CA THR A 42 -3.16 -9.77 -4.76
C THR A 42 -4.05 -10.94 -5.21
N ALA A 43 -5.38 -10.85 -4.99
CA ALA A 43 -6.32 -11.86 -5.45
C ALA A 43 -6.37 -11.95 -6.97
N VAL A 44 -6.44 -10.80 -7.65
CA VAL A 44 -6.41 -10.72 -9.11
C VAL A 44 -5.09 -11.30 -9.65
N ALA A 45 -3.95 -10.91 -9.06
CA ALA A 45 -2.64 -11.42 -9.44
C ALA A 45 -2.58 -12.95 -9.34
N ALA A 46 -3.14 -13.55 -8.28
CA ALA A 46 -3.19 -15.00 -8.13
C ALA A 46 -3.95 -15.68 -9.29
N ILE A 47 -5.09 -15.12 -9.71
CA ILE A 47 -5.87 -15.63 -10.85
C ILE A 47 -5.07 -15.56 -12.15
N PHE A 48 -4.43 -14.41 -12.41
CA PHE A 48 -3.59 -14.24 -13.60
C PHE A 48 -2.37 -15.16 -13.60
N LEU A 49 -1.79 -15.43 -12.43
CA LEU A 49 -0.65 -16.34 -12.29
C LEU A 49 -1.05 -17.78 -12.58
N VAL A 50 -2.22 -18.21 -12.13
CA VAL A 50 -2.79 -19.53 -12.49
C VAL A 50 -3.05 -19.60 -14.00
N PHE A 51 -3.68 -18.58 -14.58
CA PHE A 51 -3.96 -18.54 -16.01
C PHE A 51 -2.69 -18.59 -16.86
N ALA A 52 -1.67 -17.80 -16.50
CA ALA A 52 -0.38 -17.79 -17.17
C ALA A 52 0.39 -19.10 -16.99
N GLY A 53 0.29 -19.73 -15.80
CA GLY A 53 0.88 -21.04 -15.52
C GLY A 53 0.25 -22.14 -16.38
N ILE A 54 -1.07 -22.17 -16.49
CA ILE A 54 -1.79 -23.11 -17.37
C ILE A 54 -1.41 -22.85 -18.83
N SER A 55 -1.41 -21.58 -19.26
CA SER A 55 -1.00 -21.20 -20.62
C SER A 55 0.43 -21.65 -20.93
N TYR A 56 1.35 -21.50 -19.98
CA TYR A 56 2.73 -21.96 -20.13
C TYR A 56 2.82 -23.48 -20.30
N MET A 57 2.05 -24.25 -19.51
CA MET A 57 2.04 -25.72 -19.60
C MET A 57 1.47 -26.22 -20.94
N ILE A 58 0.40 -25.61 -21.43
CA ILE A 58 -0.27 -26.03 -22.68
C ILE A 58 0.50 -25.55 -23.94
N SER A 59 1.41 -24.59 -23.80
CA SER A 59 2.18 -24.03 -24.92
C SER A 59 2.99 -25.08 -25.71
N GLY A 60 3.38 -26.19 -25.07
CA GLY A 60 4.06 -27.31 -25.74
C GLY A 60 5.32 -26.88 -26.50
N ASN A 61 5.32 -27.12 -27.82
CA ASN A 61 6.43 -26.78 -28.72
C ASN A 61 6.34 -25.36 -29.34
N ASP A 62 5.27 -24.61 -29.07
CA ASP A 62 5.12 -23.24 -29.57
C ASP A 62 5.96 -22.27 -28.72
N MET A 63 7.14 -21.94 -29.25
CA MET A 63 8.10 -21.04 -28.59
C MET A 63 7.50 -19.67 -28.27
N MET A 64 6.65 -19.14 -29.16
CA MET A 64 6.07 -17.81 -29.01
C MET A 64 5.04 -17.79 -27.86
N LYS A 65 4.17 -18.81 -27.77
CA LYS A 65 3.23 -18.93 -26.65
C LYS A 65 3.94 -19.11 -25.32
N ARG A 66 5.01 -19.88 -25.30
CA ARG A 66 5.81 -20.12 -24.10
C ARG A 66 6.47 -18.84 -23.60
N GLU A 67 6.99 -18.02 -24.50
CA GLU A 67 7.60 -16.73 -24.13
C GLU A 67 6.57 -15.72 -23.65
N ASN A 68 5.42 -15.62 -24.32
CA ASN A 68 4.32 -14.76 -23.89
C ASN A 68 3.80 -15.12 -22.50
N ALA A 69 3.69 -16.41 -22.18
CA ALA A 69 3.27 -16.86 -20.86
C ALA A 69 4.30 -16.49 -19.77
N LYS A 70 5.61 -16.60 -20.05
CA LYS A 70 6.65 -16.13 -19.11
C LYS A 70 6.59 -14.62 -18.90
N HIS A 71 6.43 -13.83 -19.96
CA HIS A 71 6.29 -12.37 -19.83
C HIS A 71 5.08 -12.00 -18.98
N THR A 72 3.96 -12.70 -19.17
CA THR A 72 2.76 -12.51 -18.35
C THR A 72 3.05 -12.77 -16.88
N ILE A 73 3.71 -13.90 -16.56
CA ILE A 73 4.13 -14.21 -15.18
C ILE A 73 5.05 -13.11 -14.64
N ALA A 74 6.03 -12.66 -15.43
CA ALA A 74 6.96 -11.62 -15.03
C ALA A 74 6.23 -10.30 -14.69
N TYR A 75 5.27 -9.86 -15.51
CA TYR A 75 4.49 -8.67 -15.24
C TYR A 75 3.64 -8.79 -13.97
N VAL A 76 3.02 -9.95 -13.74
CA VAL A 76 2.25 -10.21 -12.51
C VAL A 76 3.16 -10.15 -11.29
N VAL A 77 4.34 -10.75 -11.35
CA VAL A 77 5.32 -10.73 -10.25
C VAL A 77 5.82 -9.30 -9.98
N VAL A 78 6.15 -8.53 -11.02
CA VAL A 78 6.57 -7.14 -10.88
C VAL A 78 5.45 -6.29 -10.25
N GLY A 79 4.19 -6.48 -10.68
CA GLY A 79 3.05 -5.79 -10.08
C GLY A 79 2.87 -6.10 -8.59
N LEU A 80 3.02 -7.38 -8.20
CA LEU A 80 3.01 -7.80 -6.80
C LEU A 80 4.13 -7.14 -5.99
N ILE A 81 5.34 -7.09 -6.53
CA ILE A 81 6.48 -6.43 -5.88
C ILE A 81 6.17 -4.96 -5.66
N VAL A 82 5.64 -4.24 -6.66
CA VAL A 82 5.31 -2.81 -6.53
C VAL A 82 4.29 -2.57 -5.42
N ILE A 83 3.24 -3.37 -5.34
CA ILE A 83 2.22 -3.25 -4.28
C ILE A 83 2.86 -3.45 -2.91
N TRP A 84 3.72 -4.47 -2.76
CA TRP A 84 4.38 -4.76 -1.49
C TRP A 84 5.50 -3.78 -1.14
N ALA A 85 6.10 -3.14 -2.14
CA ALA A 85 7.14 -2.13 -1.98
C ALA A 85 6.58 -0.73 -1.60
N ALA A 86 5.30 -0.47 -1.86
CA ALA A 86 4.65 0.81 -1.54
C ALA A 86 4.92 1.37 -0.12
N PRO A 87 4.82 0.60 0.97
CA PRO A 87 5.08 1.11 2.32
C PRO A 87 6.55 1.50 2.53
N PHE A 88 7.50 0.87 1.83
CA PHE A 88 8.91 1.24 1.92
C PHE A 88 9.15 2.62 1.31
N VAL A 89 8.48 2.91 0.19
CA VAL A 89 8.55 4.22 -0.47
C VAL A 89 7.96 5.31 0.43
N VAL A 90 6.80 5.06 1.05
CA VAL A 90 6.18 6.02 1.98
C VAL A 90 7.08 6.28 3.20
N GLN A 91 7.69 5.24 3.77
CA GLN A 91 8.62 5.39 4.89
C GLN A 91 9.87 6.19 4.52
N MET A 92 10.39 6.05 3.30
CA MET A 92 11.55 6.81 2.83
C MET A 92 11.27 8.31 2.71
N PHE A 93 10.04 8.71 2.39
CA PHE A 93 9.64 10.12 2.35
C PHE A 93 9.22 10.68 3.72
N ALA A 94 8.85 9.81 4.66
CA ALA A 94 8.47 10.18 6.02
C ALA A 94 9.66 10.25 6.99
N ALA A 95 10.85 9.81 6.57
CA ALA A 95 12.12 9.90 7.30
C ALA A 95 12.85 11.22 7.01
#